data_AF-A0A553K8L8-F1
#
_entry.id   AF-A0A553K8L8-F1
#
_cell.length_a   1.000
_cell.length_b   1.000
_cell.length_c   1.000
_cell.angle_alpha   90.00
_cell.angle_beta   90.00
_cell.angle_gamma   90.00
#
_symmetry.space_group_name_H-M   'P 1'
#
loop_
_entity.id
_entity.type
_entity.pdbx_description
1 polymer ?
#
loop_
_entity_poly.entity_id
_entity_poly.type
_entity_poly.pdbx_seq_one_letter_code
_entity_poly.pdbx_strand_id
1 'polypeptide(L)' 'GMKVPDVLLSGNHQLIAEWREKESLRRTFLRRPDLLDEYPLTDRQKQWLKEWEKECE' A
#
# COMPACT_ATOMS: atom_id res chain seq x y z
N GLY A 1 4.33 -18.23 15.00
CA GLY A 1 4.17 -18.16 13.52
C GLY A 1 3.46 -16.86 13.19
N MET A 2 3.88 -16.17 12.12
CA MET A 2 3.19 -14.94 11.70
C MET A 2 1.84 -15.30 11.08
N LYS A 3 0.78 -14.58 11.44
CA LYS A 3 -0.54 -14.71 10.82
C LYS A 3 -0.44 -14.28 9.36
N VAL A 4 -0.80 -15.16 8.43
CA VAL A 4 -0.89 -14.83 7.01
C VAL A 4 -2.20 -14.06 6.79
N PRO A 5 -2.18 -12.92 6.06
CA PRO A 5 -3.39 -12.19 5.72
C PRO A 5 -4.39 -13.04 4.94
N ASP A 6 -5.67 -12.95 5.29
CA ASP A 6 -6.76 -13.70 4.65
C ASP A 6 -6.86 -13.41 3.14
N VAL A 7 -6.44 -12.21 2.71
CA VAL A 7 -6.42 -11.82 1.30
C VAL A 7 -5.51 -12.72 0.46
N LEU A 8 -4.41 -13.21 1.04
CA LEU A 8 -3.47 -14.13 0.38
C LEU A 8 -3.98 -15.58 0.40
N LEU A 9 -4.93 -15.91 1.29
CA LEU A 9 -5.54 -17.24 1.40
C LEU A 9 -6.75 -17.40 0.46
N SER A 10 -7.38 -16.29 0.06
CA SER A 10 -8.60 -16.29 -0.77
C SER A 10 -8.42 -16.77 -2.22
N GLY A 11 -7.19 -16.89 -2.72
CA GLY A 11 -6.89 -17.26 -4.11
C GLY A 11 -7.29 -16.22 -5.17
N ASN A 12 -7.81 -15.06 -4.76
CA ASN A 12 -8.23 -14.01 -5.68
C ASN A 12 -7.03 -13.17 -6.13
N HIS A 13 -6.52 -13.44 -7.32
CA HIS A 13 -5.33 -12.78 -7.88
C HIS A 13 -5.46 -11.26 -7.98
N GLN A 14 -6.67 -10.72 -8.22
CA GLN A 14 -6.87 -9.27 -8.28
C GLN A 14 -6.69 -8.63 -6.90
N LEU A 15 -7.29 -9.22 -5.87
CA LEU A 15 -7.14 -8.73 -4.49
C LEU A 15 -5.70 -8.87 -3.98
N ILE A 16 -5.00 -9.94 -4.39
CA ILE A 16 -3.59 -10.13 -4.04
C ILE A 16 -2.70 -9.07 -4.71
N ALA A 17 -2.95 -8.76 -5.99
CA ALA A 17 -2.21 -7.72 -6.71
C ALA A 17 -2.42 -6.35 -6.05
N GLU A 18 -3.68 -6.01 -5.76
CA GLU A 18 -4.03 -4.77 -5.07
C GLU A 18 -3.41 -4.69 -3.67
N TRP A 19 -3.45 -5.77 -2.90
CA TRP A 19 -2.82 -5.82 -1.58
C TRP A 19 -1.31 -5.65 -1.65
N ARG A 20 -0.65 -6.29 -2.62
CA ARG A 20 0.80 -6.15 -2.81
C ARG A 20 1.20 -4.73 -3.19
N GLU A 21 0.42 -4.10 -4.07
CA GLU A 21 0.65 -2.71 -4.48
C GLU A 21 0.47 -1.77 -3.29
N LYS A 22 -0.63 -1.92 -2.55
CA LYS A 22 -0.92 -1.16 -1.33
C LYS A 22 0.16 -1.34 -0.28
N GLU A 23 0.62 -2.57 -0.03
CA GLU A 23 1.65 -2.86 0.98
C GLU A 23 3.03 -2.32 0.57
N SER A 24 3.37 -2.39 -0.73
CA SER A 24 4.61 -1.81 -1.26
C SER A 24 4.61 -0.29 -1.06
N LEU A 25 3.52 0.38 -1.44
CA LEU A 25 3.35 1.82 -1.25
C LEU A 25 3.41 2.22 0.22
N ARG A 26 2.71 1.48 1.09
CA ARG A 26 2.71 1.72 2.54
C ARG A 26 4.12 1.63 3.13
N ARG A 27 4.89 0.61 2.71
CA ARG A 27 6.28 0.45 3.15
C ARG A 27 7.17 1.59 2.69
N THR A 28 7.01 2.04 1.44
CA THR A 28 7.72 3.20 0.92
C THR A 28 7.35 4.45 1.72
N PHE A 29 6.06 4.71 1.91
CA PHE A 29 5.58 5.85 2.69
C PHE A 29 6.15 5.91 4.12
N LEU A 30 6.16 4.77 4.83
CA LEU A 30 6.66 4.70 6.22
C LEU A 30 8.18 4.81 6.34
N ARG A 31 8.95 4.37 5.34
CA ARG A 31 10.42 4.28 5.44
C ARG A 31 11.16 5.34 4.64
N ARG A 32 10.64 5.68 3.47
CA ARG A 32 11.22 6.62 2.50
C ARG A 32 10.09 7.35 1.75
N PRO A 33 9.37 8.26 2.42
CA PRO A 33 8.34 9.07 1.77
C PRO A 33 8.94 9.95 0.65
N ASP A 34 10.23 10.29 0.74
CA ASP A 34 11.00 11.02 -0.26
C ASP A 34 10.99 10.39 -1.67
N LEU A 35 10.87 9.07 -1.77
CA LEU A 35 10.76 8.39 -3.07
C LEU A 35 9.41 8.58 -3.75
N LEU A 36 8.38 8.91 -2.98
CA LEU A 36 7.02 9.06 -3.51
C LEU A 36 6.83 10.42 -4.18
N ASP A 37 7.64 11.42 -3.84
CA ASP A 37 7.59 12.75 -4.44
C ASP A 37 8.03 12.74 -5.91
N GLU A 38 9.02 11.91 -6.26
CA GLU A 38 9.53 11.78 -7.64
C GLU A 38 8.81 10.69 -8.45
N TYR A 39 7.99 9.86 -7.81
CA TYR A 39 7.31 8.75 -8.47
C TYR A 39 5.97 9.19 -9.10
N PRO A 40 5.66 8.80 -10.35
CA PRO A 40 4.38 9.11 -10.97
C PRO A 40 3.25 8.27 -10.35
N LEU A 41 2.71 8.76 -9.24
CA LEU A 41 1.61 8.13 -8.53
C LEU A 41 0.30 8.27 -9.30
N THR A 42 -0.43 7.15 -9.44
CA THR A 42 -1.80 7.17 -9.98
C THR A 42 -2.77 7.79 -8.96
N ASP A 43 -3.94 8.26 -9.43
CA ASP A 43 -4.94 8.88 -8.55
C ASP A 43 -5.38 7.96 -7.40
N ARG A 44 -5.47 6.66 -7.67
CA ARG A 44 -5.76 5.63 -6.68
C ARG A 44 -4.69 5.56 -5.57
N GLN A 45 -3.42 5.62 -5.95
CA GLN A 45 -2.31 5.56 -4.99
C GLN A 45 -2.24 6.84 -4.15
N LYS A 46 -2.49 8.01 -4.76
CA LYS A 46 -2.60 9.29 -4.03
C LYS A 46 -3.72 9.26 -2.99
N GLN A 47 -4.84 8.62 -3.31
CA GLN A 47 -5.94 8.45 -2.35
C GLN A 47 -5.49 7.66 -1.11
N TRP A 48 -4.79 6.54 -1.30
CA TRP A 48 -4.27 5.73 -0.19
C TRP A 48 -3.23 6.48 0.65
N LEU A 49 -2.35 7.25 0.00
CA LEU A 49 -1.34 8.04 0.71
C LEU A 49 -1.98 9.10 1.60
N LYS A 50 -2.99 9.82 1.10
CA LYS A 50 -3.75 10.79 1.91
C LYS A 50 -4.48 10.14 3.08
N GLU A 51 -4.99 8.93 2.88
CA GLU A 51 -5.65 8.16 3.93
C GLU A 51 -4.66 7.80 5.04
N TRP A 52 -3.47 7.33 4.70
CA TRP A 52 -2.42 7.00 5.68
C TRP A 52 -1.78 8.22 6.34
N GLU A 53 -1.63 9.33 5.62
CA GLU A 53 -1.15 10.60 6.19
C GLU A 53 -2.07 11.08 7.31
N LYS A 54 -3.39 11.01 7.10
CA LYS A 54 -4.39 11.33 8.14
C LYS A 54 -4.42 10.35 9.31
N GLU A 55 -4.06 9.09 9.07
CA GLU A 55 -4.06 8.05 10.11
C GLU A 55 -2.85 8.17 11.05
N CYS A 56 -1.80 8.89 10.63
CA CYS A 56 -0.60 9.18 11.41
C CYS A 56 -0.64 10.52 12.17
N GLU A 57 -1.65 11.36 11.93
CA GLU A 57 -1.89 12.63 12.64
C GLU A 57 -2.69 12.40 13.93
#